data_AF-A0C327-F1
#
_entry.id   AF-A0C327-F1
#
_cell.length_a   1.000
_cell.length_b   1.000
_cell.length_c   1.000
_cell.angle_alpha   90.00
_cell.angle_beta   90.00
_cell.angle_gamma   90.00
#
_symmetry.space_group_name_H-M   'P 1'
#
loop_
_entity.id
_entity.type
_entity.pdbx_description
1 polymer ?
#
loop_
_entity_poly.entity_id
_entity_poly.type
_entity_poly.pdbx_seq_one_letter_code
_entity_poly.pdbx_strand_id
1 'polypeptide(L)'
;MDDSQLLNHMSQPCDLGPGRGAVGNSGYYSGEQYSIIPHHDQYHEIVTISMWVYPLSSQQSFTTILRKALKSTEYTPTILLWPFHDEANVGGGQIEVIVSTSYDKENLRSKGSVTGRKWNHLAIVLQGLSIDLYINGIHDNVLSLKARPLKNDGPFYVGGDPWFNGPLLYLDDLTFYNIPFLQLEISKLVNFPGQVNNRLFYLGCDGCNYHQSLSSCKQGSHLCSLSELTSGIYMHARQNGWLRLTKDFWSRVDEIDQELAKNYLDPQKTKAAICCSDSFY
;
A
#
# COMPACT_ATOMS: atom_id res chain seq x y z
N MET A 1 14.40 0.03 3.77
CA MET A 1 15.60 0.40 4.53
C MET A 1 15.13 0.75 5.94
N ASP A 2 15.95 0.54 6.98
CA ASP A 2 15.61 1.02 8.33
C ASP A 2 16.09 2.47 8.48
N ASP A 3 15.14 3.38 8.70
CA ASP A 3 15.39 4.80 8.91
C ASP A 3 15.20 5.22 10.38
N SER A 4 14.92 4.27 11.28
CA SER A 4 14.62 4.51 12.70
C SER A 4 15.86 4.74 13.57
N GLN A 5 17.07 4.56 13.01
CA GLN A 5 18.36 4.57 13.71
C GLN A 5 18.53 3.46 14.76
N LEU A 6 17.57 2.52 14.86
CA LEU A 6 17.62 1.40 15.80
C LEU A 6 18.48 0.24 15.29
N LEU A 7 18.96 0.32 14.05
CA LEU A 7 19.76 -0.73 13.38
C LEU A 7 19.00 -2.07 13.30
N ASN A 8 17.68 -2.02 13.38
CA ASN A 8 16.76 -3.15 13.32
C ASN A 8 16.38 -3.48 11.87
N HIS A 9 17.28 -3.18 10.93
CA HIS A 9 17.16 -3.50 9.53
C HIS A 9 16.67 -4.93 9.30
N MET A 10 15.86 -5.06 8.26
CA MET A 10 15.28 -6.33 7.85
C MET A 10 16.38 -7.33 7.52
N SER A 11 16.44 -8.43 8.27
CA SER A 11 17.48 -9.47 8.11
C SER A 11 17.21 -10.39 6.92
N GLN A 12 15.95 -10.50 6.50
CA GLN A 12 15.52 -11.21 5.31
C GLN A 12 14.71 -10.25 4.43
N PRO A 13 15.34 -9.55 3.47
CA PRO A 13 14.65 -8.58 2.62
C PRO A 13 13.70 -9.26 1.64
N CYS A 14 12.66 -8.54 1.23
CA CYS A 14 11.74 -8.94 0.18
C CYS A 14 12.23 -8.50 -1.21
N ASP A 15 11.59 -9.05 -2.25
CA ASP A 15 11.74 -8.56 -3.61
C ASP A 15 11.20 -7.13 -3.72
N LEU A 16 11.67 -6.38 -4.73
CA LEU A 16 11.26 -4.99 -4.93
C LEU A 16 10.08 -4.90 -5.87
N GLY A 17 9.07 -4.14 -5.45
CA GLY A 17 7.90 -3.76 -6.24
C GLY A 17 7.88 -2.25 -6.53
N PRO A 18 6.92 -1.81 -7.36
CA PRO A 18 6.74 -0.39 -7.64
C PRO A 18 6.31 0.34 -6.38
N GLY A 19 7.05 1.38 -5.98
CA GLY A 19 6.77 2.17 -4.79
C GLY A 19 5.35 2.79 -4.75
N ARG A 20 4.94 3.20 -3.55
CA ARG A 20 3.75 4.03 -3.33
C ARG A 20 3.91 5.44 -3.88
N GLY A 21 5.12 5.90 -4.18
CA GLY A 21 5.39 7.20 -4.79
C GLY A 21 5.90 7.08 -6.22
N ALA A 22 6.26 8.23 -6.80
CA ALA A 22 7.01 8.27 -8.05
C ALA A 22 8.50 7.90 -7.88
N VAL A 23 8.97 7.82 -6.64
CA VAL A 23 10.31 7.43 -6.23
C VAL A 23 10.22 6.39 -5.12
N GLY A 24 11.28 5.59 -4.96
CA GLY A 24 11.34 4.50 -3.98
C GLY A 24 10.75 3.19 -4.51
N ASN A 25 10.94 2.13 -3.72
CA ASN A 25 10.46 0.79 -4.01
C ASN A 25 9.62 0.29 -2.83
N SER A 26 8.54 -0.41 -3.14
CA SER A 26 7.77 -1.15 -2.14
C SER A 26 8.37 -2.55 -1.96
N GLY A 27 8.09 -3.21 -0.85
CA GLY A 27 8.29 -4.65 -0.74
C GLY A 27 7.26 -5.42 -1.57
N TYR A 28 7.70 -6.39 -2.37
CA TYR A 28 6.86 -7.34 -3.09
C TYR A 28 6.83 -8.67 -2.34
N TYR A 29 5.63 -9.15 -2.05
CA TYR A 29 5.40 -10.43 -1.40
C TYR A 29 4.56 -11.32 -2.30
N SER A 30 5.12 -12.48 -2.66
CA SER A 30 4.50 -13.47 -3.55
C SER A 30 3.44 -14.34 -2.85
N GLY A 31 3.43 -14.34 -1.52
CA GLY A 31 2.60 -15.17 -0.66
C GLY A 31 3.31 -16.40 -0.08
N GLU A 32 4.47 -16.78 -0.63
CA GLU A 32 5.32 -17.86 -0.09
C GLU A 32 6.55 -17.32 0.65
N GLN A 33 6.94 -16.09 0.34
CA GLN A 33 8.07 -15.41 0.96
C GLN A 33 7.58 -14.47 2.04
N TYR A 34 8.37 -14.34 3.10
CA TYR A 34 8.18 -13.33 4.13
C TYR A 34 9.51 -12.67 4.46
N SER A 35 9.42 -11.49 5.03
CA SER A 35 10.55 -10.73 5.54
C SER A 35 10.61 -10.79 7.05
N ILE A 36 11.81 -10.67 7.60
CA ILE A 36 12.06 -10.73 9.04
C ILE A 36 12.65 -9.41 9.49
N ILE A 37 12.00 -8.78 10.46
CA ILE A 37 12.53 -7.63 11.21
C ILE A 37 12.90 -8.16 12.61
N PRO A 38 14.21 -8.22 12.96
CA PRO A 38 14.67 -8.72 14.25
C PRO A 38 14.01 -7.99 15.42
N HIS A 39 13.84 -8.70 16.54
CA HIS A 39 13.31 -8.10 17.76
C HIS A 39 14.20 -6.96 18.26
N HIS A 40 13.57 -5.94 18.85
CA HIS A 40 14.20 -4.86 19.60
C HIS A 40 13.31 -4.51 20.80
N ASP A 41 13.90 -4.23 21.96
CA ASP A 41 13.16 -4.03 23.22
C ASP A 41 12.12 -2.90 23.13
N GLN A 42 12.42 -1.84 22.37
CA GLN A 42 11.46 -0.74 22.15
C GLN A 42 10.16 -1.17 21.47
N TYR A 43 10.12 -2.35 20.84
CA TYR A 43 8.90 -2.89 20.26
C TYR A 43 7.82 -3.22 21.30
N HIS A 44 8.20 -3.36 22.56
CA HIS A 44 7.27 -3.49 23.68
C HIS A 44 6.39 -2.25 23.88
N GLU A 45 6.84 -1.10 23.40
CA GLU A 45 6.13 0.17 23.55
C GLU A 45 5.34 0.55 22.28
N ILE A 46 5.29 -0.32 21.28
CA ILE A 46 4.51 -0.09 20.06
C ILE A 46 3.03 -0.05 20.43
N VAL A 47 2.42 1.09 20.10
CA VAL A 47 0.99 1.32 20.28
C VAL A 47 0.32 1.82 19.00
N THR A 48 1.08 2.13 17.95
CA THR A 48 0.51 2.40 16.63
C THR A 48 1.34 1.73 15.55
N ILE A 49 0.67 1.01 14.66
CA ILE A 49 1.27 0.39 13.48
C ILE A 49 0.62 1.01 12.26
N SER A 50 1.42 1.49 11.32
CA SER A 50 0.93 2.05 10.07
C SER A 50 1.66 1.44 8.88
N MET A 51 0.93 1.18 7.79
CA MET A 51 1.50 0.68 6.56
C MET A 51 0.59 0.99 5.37
N TRP A 52 1.14 0.88 4.17
CA TRP A 52 0.39 0.85 2.93
C TRP A 52 0.47 -0.53 2.30
N VAL A 53 -0.68 -1.02 1.82
CA VAL A 53 -0.76 -2.31 1.11
C VAL A 53 -1.46 -2.14 -0.24
N TYR A 54 -0.96 -2.85 -1.24
CA TYR A 54 -1.55 -2.97 -2.56
C TYR A 54 -1.80 -4.46 -2.85
N PRO A 55 -2.99 -4.99 -2.50
CA PRO A 55 -3.31 -6.39 -2.79
C PRO A 55 -3.39 -6.61 -4.30
N LEU A 56 -2.72 -7.62 -4.84
CA LEU A 56 -2.70 -7.93 -6.27
C LEU A 56 -3.71 -9.00 -6.66
N SER A 57 -3.93 -9.95 -5.76
CA SER A 57 -4.97 -10.97 -5.82
C SER A 57 -5.26 -11.46 -4.40
N SER A 58 -6.39 -12.14 -4.21
CA SER A 58 -6.66 -12.85 -2.97
C SER A 58 -6.29 -14.32 -3.10
N GLN A 59 -5.87 -14.92 -1.99
CA GLN A 59 -5.78 -16.37 -1.86
C GLN A 59 -7.16 -16.96 -1.52
N GLN A 60 -7.28 -18.29 -1.44
CA GLN A 60 -8.53 -18.98 -1.06
C GLN A 60 -8.84 -18.93 0.45
N SER A 61 -7.87 -18.53 1.27
CA SER A 61 -7.97 -18.45 2.74
C SER A 61 -7.39 -17.13 3.24
N PHE A 62 -7.53 -16.88 4.54
CA PHE A 62 -6.85 -15.78 5.22
C PHE A 62 -5.33 -15.91 5.09
N THR A 63 -4.65 -14.78 5.07
CA THR A 63 -3.20 -14.69 4.84
C THR A 63 -2.57 -13.67 5.77
N THR A 64 -1.34 -13.92 6.22
CA THR A 64 -0.64 -13.06 7.18
C THR A 64 0.03 -11.88 6.47
N ILE A 65 -0.36 -10.65 6.80
CA ILE A 65 0.37 -9.44 6.36
C ILE A 65 1.52 -9.14 7.33
N LEU A 66 1.24 -9.17 8.63
CA LEU A 66 2.21 -8.85 9.67
C LEU A 66 1.95 -9.73 10.89
N ARG A 67 3.00 -10.30 11.49
CA ARG A 67 2.89 -11.00 12.76
C ARG A 67 4.14 -10.83 13.60
N LYS A 68 3.99 -10.58 14.90
CA LYS A 68 5.10 -10.68 15.87
C LYS A 68 4.98 -11.95 16.69
N ALA A 69 5.98 -12.83 16.58
CA ALA A 69 5.94 -14.13 17.26
C ALA A 69 7.30 -14.81 17.29
N LEU A 70 7.62 -15.49 18.39
CA LEU A 70 8.70 -16.48 18.49
C LEU A 70 8.15 -17.90 18.28
N LYS A 71 6.88 -18.13 18.62
CA LYS A 71 6.19 -19.43 18.55
C LYS A 71 4.85 -19.30 17.81
N SER A 72 4.39 -20.40 17.24
CA SER A 72 3.13 -20.46 16.46
C SER A 72 1.87 -20.09 17.26
N THR A 73 1.95 -20.05 18.59
CA THR A 73 0.86 -19.72 19.50
C THR A 73 0.83 -18.24 19.91
N GLU A 74 1.80 -17.42 19.48
CA GLU A 74 1.88 -16.00 19.81
C GLU A 74 1.26 -15.16 18.70
N TYR A 75 0.23 -14.36 19.01
CA TYR A 75 -0.54 -13.59 18.02
C TYR A 75 -0.51 -12.08 18.24
N THR A 76 0.32 -11.54 19.15
CA THR A 76 0.31 -10.11 19.46
C THR A 76 1.51 -9.37 18.87
N PRO A 77 1.31 -8.40 17.96
CA PRO A 77 0.14 -8.23 17.10
C PRO A 77 0.21 -9.13 15.86
N THR A 78 -0.96 -9.50 15.34
CA THR A 78 -1.13 -10.15 14.04
C THR A 78 -2.13 -9.37 13.20
N ILE A 79 -1.82 -9.13 11.94
CA ILE A 79 -2.68 -8.49 10.94
C ILE A 79 -2.84 -9.45 9.76
N LEU A 80 -4.08 -9.83 9.48
CA LEU A 80 -4.45 -10.76 8.42
C LEU A 80 -5.27 -10.07 7.32
N LEU A 81 -5.15 -10.59 6.11
CA LEU A 81 -6.05 -10.28 4.98
C LEU A 81 -6.96 -11.47 4.70
N TRP A 82 -8.27 -11.24 4.77
CA TRP A 82 -9.30 -12.20 4.36
C TRP A 82 -9.45 -12.25 2.84
N PRO A 83 -9.80 -13.43 2.29
CA PRO A 83 -9.95 -13.61 0.84
C PRO A 83 -11.07 -12.74 0.27
N PHE A 84 -10.94 -12.37 -1.01
CA PHE A 84 -11.93 -11.57 -1.74
C PHE A 84 -12.03 -12.04 -3.19
N HIS A 85 -13.26 -12.21 -3.69
CA HIS A 85 -13.45 -12.64 -5.06
C HIS A 85 -13.16 -11.51 -6.05
N ASP A 86 -12.23 -11.75 -6.98
CA ASP A 86 -11.82 -10.83 -8.04
C ASP A 86 -12.81 -10.81 -9.22
N GLU A 87 -14.12 -10.93 -8.94
CA GLU A 87 -15.12 -10.79 -9.99
C GLU A 87 -15.20 -9.30 -10.37
N ALA A 88 -14.53 -8.96 -11.47
CA ALA A 88 -14.48 -7.66 -12.14
C ALA A 88 -13.47 -6.58 -11.64
N ASN A 89 -12.37 -6.94 -10.97
CA ASN A 89 -11.36 -5.98 -10.44
C ASN A 89 -11.91 -5.01 -9.36
N VAL A 90 -12.97 -5.39 -8.64
CA VAL A 90 -13.59 -4.57 -7.57
C VAL A 90 -13.72 -5.34 -6.24
N GLY A 91 -13.21 -6.58 -6.17
CA GLY A 91 -13.20 -7.35 -4.93
C GLY A 91 -12.35 -6.67 -3.86
N GLY A 92 -12.90 -6.57 -2.64
CA GLY A 92 -12.19 -6.03 -1.49
C GLY A 92 -12.12 -7.03 -0.34
N GLY A 93 -10.93 -7.22 0.23
CA GLY A 93 -10.70 -8.10 1.38
C GLY A 93 -10.95 -7.39 2.70
N GLN A 94 -11.24 -8.13 3.76
CA GLN A 94 -11.33 -7.58 5.11
C GLN A 94 -9.99 -7.73 5.84
N ILE A 95 -9.67 -6.77 6.70
CA ILE A 95 -8.52 -6.83 7.58
C ILE A 95 -8.97 -7.42 8.91
N GLU A 96 -8.19 -8.34 9.46
CA GLU A 96 -8.39 -8.83 10.82
C GLU A 96 -7.14 -8.58 11.66
N VAL A 97 -7.33 -7.91 12.78
CA VAL A 97 -6.29 -7.69 13.80
C VAL A 97 -6.53 -8.69 14.93
N ILE A 98 -5.50 -9.41 15.33
CA ILE A 98 -5.55 -10.36 16.44
C ILE A 98 -4.54 -9.93 17.49
N VAL A 99 -4.93 -10.06 18.76
CA VAL A 99 -4.04 -9.94 19.92
C VAL A 99 -4.37 -11.04 20.93
N SER A 100 -3.35 -11.56 21.59
CA SER A 100 -3.49 -12.41 22.77
C SER A 100 -3.46 -11.55 24.03
N THR A 101 -4.40 -11.76 24.94
CA THR A 101 -4.43 -11.15 26.28
C THR A 101 -4.28 -12.23 27.34
N SER A 102 -4.19 -11.85 28.62
CA SER A 102 -4.20 -12.83 29.72
C SER A 102 -5.54 -13.55 29.89
N TYR A 103 -6.58 -13.11 29.17
CA TYR A 103 -7.91 -13.70 29.21
C TYR A 103 -8.13 -14.67 28.04
N ASP A 104 -7.93 -14.20 26.80
CA ASP A 104 -8.15 -14.99 25.58
C ASP A 104 -7.40 -14.38 24.38
N LYS A 105 -7.48 -15.03 23.22
CA LYS A 105 -7.20 -14.44 21.91
C LYS A 105 -8.40 -13.62 21.46
N GLU A 106 -8.20 -12.33 21.28
CA GLU A 106 -9.23 -11.37 20.88
C GLU A 106 -8.94 -10.87 19.46
N ASN A 107 -9.98 -10.67 18.64
CA ASN A 107 -9.84 -10.26 17.25
C ASN A 107 -10.82 -9.14 16.85
N LEU A 108 -10.35 -8.24 15.99
CA LEU A 108 -11.11 -7.15 15.39
C LEU A 108 -11.10 -7.33 13.88
N ARG A 109 -12.27 -7.55 13.26
CA ARG A 109 -12.42 -7.58 11.81
C ARG A 109 -12.92 -6.25 11.29
N SER A 110 -12.38 -5.79 10.17
CA SER A 110 -12.80 -4.56 9.52
C SER A 110 -14.25 -4.63 9.03
N LYS A 111 -14.94 -3.50 9.05
CA LYS A 111 -16.27 -3.35 8.41
C LYS A 111 -16.11 -3.00 6.94
N GLY A 112 -15.21 -2.07 6.65
CA GLY A 112 -14.76 -1.72 5.31
C GLY A 112 -13.83 -2.78 4.72
N SER A 113 -13.49 -2.57 3.46
CA SER A 113 -12.65 -3.47 2.68
C SER A 113 -11.40 -2.77 2.15
N VAL A 114 -10.30 -3.52 2.06
CA VAL A 114 -9.13 -3.13 1.28
C VAL A 114 -9.36 -3.52 -0.17
N THR A 115 -9.35 -2.55 -1.06
CA THR A 115 -9.65 -2.79 -2.47
C THR A 115 -8.45 -3.41 -3.18
N GLY A 116 -8.68 -4.47 -3.95
CA GLY A 116 -7.65 -5.04 -4.82
C GLY A 116 -7.14 -4.04 -5.85
N ARG A 117 -5.87 -4.20 -6.25
CA ARG A 117 -5.18 -3.36 -7.24
C ARG A 117 -5.22 -1.85 -6.92
N LYS A 118 -5.24 -1.50 -5.64
CA LYS A 118 -5.16 -0.12 -5.16
C LYS A 118 -4.33 -0.04 -3.89
N TRP A 119 -3.68 1.10 -3.68
CA TRP A 119 -3.01 1.39 -2.43
C TRP A 119 -4.05 1.68 -1.35
N ASN A 120 -4.02 0.89 -0.28
CA ASN A 120 -4.85 1.06 0.89
C ASN A 120 -3.93 1.37 2.07
N HIS A 121 -4.24 2.44 2.80
CA HIS A 121 -3.55 2.74 4.06
C HIS A 121 -4.23 1.99 5.19
N LEU A 122 -3.43 1.36 6.04
CA LEU A 122 -3.86 0.72 7.26
C LEU A 122 -3.19 1.40 8.44
N ALA A 123 -3.97 1.68 9.48
CA ALA A 123 -3.42 2.01 10.78
C ALA A 123 -4.16 1.30 11.91
N ILE A 124 -3.41 0.73 12.84
CA ILE A 124 -3.91 0.05 14.03
C ILE A 124 -3.37 0.82 15.22
N VAL A 125 -4.26 1.33 16.07
CA VAL A 125 -3.92 2.14 17.24
C VAL A 125 -4.42 1.43 18.49
N LEU A 126 -3.51 1.16 19.43
CA LEU A 126 -3.83 0.68 20.77
C LEU A 126 -3.86 1.87 21.73
N GLN A 127 -5.04 2.25 22.21
CA GLN A 127 -5.21 3.27 23.24
C GLN A 127 -5.79 2.64 24.51
N GLY A 128 -4.92 2.40 25.50
CA GLY A 128 -5.32 1.75 26.75
C GLY A 128 -5.73 0.29 26.54
N LEU A 129 -7.05 0.02 26.60
CA LEU A 129 -7.65 -1.28 26.30
C LEU A 129 -8.52 -1.24 25.04
N SER A 130 -8.35 -0.25 24.18
CA SER A 130 -9.08 -0.14 22.92
C SER A 130 -8.12 -0.30 21.75
N ILE A 131 -8.49 -1.12 20.77
CA ILE A 131 -7.82 -1.20 19.47
C ILE A 131 -8.73 -0.55 18.44
N ASP A 132 -8.26 0.53 17.83
CA ASP A 132 -8.89 1.20 16.71
C ASP A 132 -8.21 0.80 15.40
N LEU A 133 -9.02 0.40 14.42
CA LEU A 133 -8.59 0.12 13.06
C LEU A 133 -9.03 1.26 12.14
N TYR A 134 -8.10 1.77 11.36
CA TYR A 134 -8.33 2.78 10.34
C TYR A 134 -7.98 2.22 8.96
N ILE A 135 -8.84 2.49 7.99
CA ILE A 135 -8.60 2.19 6.57
C ILE A 135 -8.68 3.51 5.80
N ASN A 136 -7.65 3.82 5.02
CA ASN A 136 -7.57 5.04 4.22
C ASN A 136 -7.85 6.32 5.03
N GLY A 137 -7.42 6.33 6.30
CA GLY A 137 -7.45 7.52 7.13
C GLY A 137 -8.76 7.74 7.86
N ILE A 138 -9.72 6.83 7.68
CA ILE A 138 -11.05 6.84 8.26
C ILE A 138 -11.12 5.75 9.33
N HIS A 139 -11.70 6.07 10.49
CA HIS A 139 -11.97 5.08 11.53
C HIS A 139 -12.96 4.04 11.01
N ASP A 140 -12.55 2.77 11.01
CA ASP A 140 -13.34 1.68 10.44
C ASP A 140 -14.05 0.87 11.52
N ASN A 141 -13.29 0.42 12.52
CA ASN A 141 -13.84 -0.39 13.59
C ASN A 141 -13.00 -0.30 14.87
N VAL A 142 -13.59 -0.71 15.99
CA VAL A 142 -12.98 -0.67 17.31
C VAL A 142 -13.25 -1.95 18.09
N LEU A 143 -12.27 -2.39 18.87
CA LEU A 143 -12.39 -3.49 19.83
C LEU A 143 -12.03 -3.01 21.24
N SER A 144 -12.93 -3.25 22.20
CA SER A 144 -12.64 -3.10 23.62
C SER A 144 -12.10 -4.42 24.17
N LEU A 145 -10.81 -4.43 24.52
CA LEU A 145 -10.11 -5.59 25.05
C LEU A 145 -10.50 -5.86 26.50
N LYS A 146 -10.54 -7.15 26.87
CA LYS A 146 -10.78 -7.58 28.26
C LYS A 146 -9.56 -7.40 29.16
N ALA A 147 -8.36 -7.45 28.58
CA ALA A 147 -7.11 -7.26 29.29
C ALA A 147 -6.04 -6.66 28.36
N ARG A 148 -4.89 -6.26 28.93
CA ARG A 148 -3.79 -5.71 28.12
C ARG A 148 -3.23 -6.79 27.16
N PRO A 149 -2.87 -6.42 25.92
CA PRO A 149 -2.18 -7.34 25.02
C PRO A 149 -0.88 -7.85 25.63
N LEU A 150 -0.64 -9.16 25.48
CA LEU A 150 0.61 -9.81 25.90
C LEU A 150 1.75 -9.37 24.97
N LYS A 151 2.88 -9.00 25.57
CA LYS A 151 4.12 -8.71 24.84
C LYS A 151 4.87 -10.01 24.54
N ASN A 152 5.68 -10.01 23.48
CA ASN A 152 6.59 -11.12 23.18
C ASN A 152 7.92 -10.59 22.60
N ASP A 153 8.92 -11.46 22.64
CA ASP A 153 10.28 -11.16 22.21
C ASP A 153 10.60 -11.74 20.82
N GLY A 154 9.56 -12.14 20.08
CA GLY A 154 9.70 -12.62 18.72
C GLY A 154 10.06 -11.50 17.72
N PRO A 155 10.63 -11.86 16.56
CA PRO A 155 10.75 -10.93 15.43
C PRO A 155 9.37 -10.55 14.88
N PHE A 156 9.33 -9.51 14.04
CA PHE A 156 8.19 -9.29 13.15
C PHE A 156 8.43 -10.02 11.83
N TYR A 157 7.42 -10.75 11.39
CA TYR A 157 7.31 -11.32 10.06
C TYR A 157 6.37 -10.45 9.21
N VAL A 158 6.78 -10.13 7.99
CA VAL A 158 6.03 -9.28 7.04
C VAL A 158 5.77 -10.05 5.75
N GLY A 159 4.55 -9.99 5.24
CA GLY A 159 4.13 -10.65 4.00
C GLY A 159 4.01 -12.17 4.08
N GLY A 160 3.88 -12.71 5.29
CA GLY A 160 3.77 -14.13 5.62
C GLY A 160 4.44 -14.38 6.97
N ASP A 161 4.43 -15.62 7.44
CA ASP A 161 5.19 -16.06 8.62
C ASP A 161 5.62 -17.54 8.48
N PRO A 162 6.45 -18.09 9.39
CA PRO A 162 6.90 -19.49 9.28
C PRO A 162 5.79 -20.55 9.36
N TRP A 163 4.57 -20.17 9.73
CA TRP A 163 3.43 -21.06 9.94
C TRP A 163 2.27 -20.82 8.96
N PHE A 164 2.14 -19.61 8.42
CA PHE A 164 1.06 -19.21 7.54
C PHE A 164 1.58 -18.38 6.36
N ASN A 165 1.08 -18.72 5.18
CA ASN A 165 1.37 -17.99 3.94
C ASN A 165 0.85 -16.55 3.99
N GLY A 166 1.49 -15.70 3.20
CA GLY A 166 1.08 -14.32 3.02
C GLY A 166 0.20 -14.08 1.80
N PRO A 167 -0.28 -12.84 1.62
CA PRO A 167 -1.04 -12.46 0.43
C PRO A 167 -0.08 -12.02 -0.69
N LEU A 168 -0.56 -12.08 -1.93
CA LEU A 168 0.14 -11.48 -3.06
C LEU A 168 -0.07 -9.96 -3.04
N LEU A 169 0.95 -9.18 -2.64
CA LEU A 169 0.81 -7.73 -2.48
C LEU A 169 2.12 -6.95 -2.62
N TYR A 170 1.97 -5.64 -2.81
CA TYR A 170 3.03 -4.67 -2.49
C TYR A 170 2.78 -4.04 -1.12
N LEU A 171 3.84 -3.83 -0.34
CA LEU A 171 3.80 -3.20 0.97
C LEU A 171 4.79 -2.05 1.02
N ASP A 172 4.37 -0.90 1.54
CA ASP A 172 5.22 0.28 1.67
C ASP A 172 4.99 1.01 2.99
N ASP A 173 5.96 1.84 3.41
CA ASP A 173 5.92 2.70 4.60
C ASP A 173 5.48 2.00 5.91
N LEU A 174 5.93 0.76 6.14
CA LEU A 174 5.70 0.07 7.42
C LEU A 174 6.41 0.82 8.55
N THR A 175 5.63 1.41 9.44
CA THR A 175 6.14 2.20 10.55
C THR A 175 5.50 1.79 11.88
N PHE A 176 6.34 1.69 12.90
CA PHE A 176 5.94 1.41 14.27
C PHE A 176 6.12 2.66 15.13
N TYR A 177 5.09 3.04 15.87
CA TYR A 177 5.11 4.21 16.74
C TYR A 177 4.80 3.81 18.18
N ASN A 178 5.45 4.48 19.12
CA ASN A 178 5.23 4.38 20.57
C ASN A 178 4.27 5.46 21.10
N ILE A 179 3.55 6.14 20.21
CA ILE A 179 2.56 7.16 20.54
C ILE A 179 1.22 6.72 19.93
N PRO A 180 0.12 6.70 20.70
CA PRO A 180 -1.19 6.39 20.16
C PRO A 180 -1.69 7.59 19.34
N PHE A 181 -1.86 7.41 18.04
CA PHE A 181 -2.29 8.50 17.15
C PHE A 181 -3.81 8.72 17.20
N LEU A 182 -4.20 9.99 17.19
CA LEU A 182 -5.58 10.41 17.01
C LEU A 182 -5.98 10.34 15.53
N GLN A 183 -7.28 10.32 15.24
CA GLN A 183 -7.79 10.27 13.86
C GLN A 183 -7.19 11.36 12.96
N LEU A 184 -7.04 12.59 13.45
CA LEU A 184 -6.44 13.69 12.67
C LEU A 184 -4.97 13.44 12.32
N GLU A 185 -4.23 12.75 13.17
CA GLU A 185 -2.83 12.37 12.90
C GLU A 185 -2.79 11.21 11.90
N ILE A 186 -3.69 10.23 12.03
CA ILE A 186 -3.85 9.16 11.04
C ILE A 186 -4.20 9.71 9.66
N SER A 187 -5.13 10.67 9.56
CA SER A 187 -5.47 11.29 8.28
C SER A 187 -4.27 11.99 7.62
N LYS A 188 -3.29 12.49 8.40
CA LYS A 188 -2.05 13.06 7.85
C LYS A 188 -1.12 12.00 7.26
N LEU A 189 -1.15 10.76 7.76
CA LEU A 189 -0.39 9.64 7.18
C LEU A 189 -0.93 9.20 5.81
N VAL A 190 -2.22 9.48 5.56
CA VAL A 190 -2.88 9.18 4.28
C VAL A 190 -2.63 10.25 3.24
N ASN A 191 -2.35 11.48 3.69
CA ASN A 191 -2.02 12.57 2.80
C ASN A 191 -0.75 12.23 2.03
N PHE A 192 -0.90 12.12 0.72
CA PHE A 192 0.20 11.98 -0.20
C PHE A 192 1.03 13.27 -0.13
N PRO A 193 2.33 13.23 0.19
CA PRO A 193 3.21 14.31 -0.23
C PRO A 193 3.09 14.38 -1.77
N GLY A 194 2.48 15.45 -2.27
CA GLY A 194 2.08 15.55 -3.67
C GLY A 194 0.58 15.43 -3.92
N GLN A 195 -0.29 15.95 -3.03
CA GLN A 195 -1.48 16.61 -3.54
C GLN A 195 -1.02 17.47 -4.70
N VAL A 196 -1.44 17.10 -5.91
CA VAL A 196 -1.11 17.84 -7.11
C VAL A 196 -1.65 19.24 -6.87
N ASN A 197 -0.74 20.18 -6.59
CA ASN A 197 -1.01 21.60 -6.41
C ASN A 197 -1.82 22.05 -7.62
N ASN A 198 -3.13 22.23 -7.48
CA ASN A 198 -4.07 22.89 -8.41
C ASN A 198 -3.95 22.62 -9.92
N ARG A 199 -3.10 21.71 -10.40
CA ARG A 199 -2.95 21.40 -11.82
C ARG A 199 -4.13 20.52 -12.20
N LEU A 200 -4.97 21.02 -13.10
CA LEU A 200 -6.02 20.22 -13.70
C LEU A 200 -5.36 19.14 -14.58
N PHE A 201 -5.52 17.87 -14.20
CA PHE A 201 -5.16 16.72 -15.03
C PHE A 201 -6.31 15.72 -15.09
N TYR A 202 -6.39 14.94 -16.16
CA TYR A 202 -7.46 13.98 -16.37
C TYR A 202 -7.01 12.82 -17.28
N LEU A 203 -7.72 11.69 -17.21
CA LEU A 203 -7.47 10.53 -18.06
C LEU A 203 -7.87 10.84 -19.52
N GLY A 204 -6.91 10.79 -20.43
CA GLY A 204 -7.16 10.94 -21.87
C GLY A 204 -7.60 9.62 -22.51
N CYS A 205 -6.88 8.53 -22.22
CA CYS A 205 -7.20 7.19 -22.71
C CYS A 205 -6.75 6.10 -21.70
N ASP A 206 -7.46 4.96 -21.68
CA ASP A 206 -7.05 3.74 -20.97
C ASP A 206 -6.76 2.67 -22.03
N GLY A 207 -5.47 2.46 -22.37
CA GLY A 207 -5.02 1.45 -23.33
C GLY A 207 -4.97 1.91 -24.80
N CYS A 208 -4.35 3.05 -25.08
CA CYS A 208 -4.15 3.53 -26.45
C CYS A 208 -2.67 3.46 -26.88
N ASN A 209 -2.39 3.54 -28.19
CA ASN A 209 -1.02 3.70 -28.70
C ASN A 209 -0.54 5.15 -28.54
N TYR A 210 0.74 5.42 -28.84
CA TYR A 210 1.29 6.75 -28.61
C TYR A 210 0.69 7.85 -29.49
N HIS A 211 0.35 7.58 -30.75
CA HIS A 211 -0.30 8.58 -31.59
C HIS A 211 -1.70 8.94 -31.09
N GLN A 212 -2.43 7.95 -30.58
CA GLN A 212 -3.74 8.16 -29.95
C GLN A 212 -3.62 8.88 -28.62
N SER A 213 -2.54 8.68 -27.87
CA SER A 213 -2.34 9.37 -26.59
C SER A 213 -2.14 10.87 -26.78
N LEU A 214 -1.40 11.27 -27.82
CA LEU A 214 -1.21 12.69 -28.18
C LEU A 214 -2.52 13.38 -28.56
N SER A 215 -3.42 12.69 -29.26
CA SER A 215 -4.72 13.24 -29.68
C SER A 215 -5.82 13.10 -28.61
N SER A 216 -5.56 12.39 -27.52
CA SER A 216 -6.51 12.23 -26.42
C SER A 216 -6.66 13.49 -25.54
N CYS A 217 -5.70 14.42 -25.65
CA CYS A 217 -5.70 15.66 -24.88
C CYS A 217 -6.50 16.76 -25.59
N LYS A 218 -7.29 17.50 -24.82
CA LYS A 218 -8.13 18.60 -25.30
C LYS A 218 -7.27 19.84 -25.50
N GLN A 219 -7.78 20.81 -26.24
CA GLN A 219 -7.12 22.10 -26.42
C GLN A 219 -6.84 22.76 -25.05
N GLY A 220 -5.61 23.25 -24.84
CA GLY A 220 -5.14 23.78 -23.55
C GLY A 220 -4.64 22.71 -22.55
N SER A 221 -4.42 21.49 -23.03
CA SER A 221 -3.76 20.42 -22.30
C SER A 221 -2.85 19.61 -23.21
N HIS A 222 -1.88 18.95 -22.61
CA HIS A 222 -0.91 18.11 -23.30
C HIS A 222 -0.78 16.76 -22.60
N LEU A 223 -0.22 15.78 -23.29
CA LEU A 223 0.16 14.52 -22.67
C LEU A 223 1.18 14.81 -21.57
N CYS A 224 0.92 14.43 -20.33
CA CYS A 224 1.80 14.74 -19.21
C CYS A 224 3.24 14.25 -19.49
N SER A 225 4.22 15.11 -19.22
CA SER A 225 5.64 14.74 -19.22
C SER A 225 5.96 13.78 -18.07
N LEU A 226 7.14 13.16 -18.11
CA LEU A 226 7.57 12.27 -17.01
C LEU A 226 7.68 13.02 -15.67
N SER A 227 8.10 14.28 -15.68
CA SER A 227 8.21 15.10 -14.46
C SER A 227 6.83 15.42 -13.87
N GLU A 228 5.82 15.66 -14.70
CA GLU A 228 4.43 15.90 -14.26
C GLU A 228 3.75 14.61 -13.79
N LEU A 229 3.97 13.50 -14.48
CA LEU A 229 3.51 12.19 -14.03
C LEU A 229 4.09 11.85 -12.65
N THR A 230 5.39 12.11 -12.46
CA THR A 230 6.08 11.85 -11.20
C THR A 230 5.76 12.89 -10.11
N SER A 231 5.15 14.04 -10.43
CA SER A 231 4.72 15.05 -9.44
C SER A 231 3.43 14.70 -8.69
N GLY A 232 3.07 13.42 -8.60
CA GLY A 232 1.89 12.92 -7.88
C GLY A 232 0.72 12.47 -8.77
N ILE A 233 0.74 12.80 -10.07
CA ILE A 233 -0.32 12.44 -11.03
C ILE A 233 -0.40 10.92 -11.23
N TYR A 234 0.76 10.26 -11.37
CA TYR A 234 0.85 8.80 -11.48
C TYR A 234 0.16 8.11 -10.30
N MET A 235 0.30 8.68 -9.11
CA MET A 235 -0.30 8.16 -7.88
C MET A 235 -1.79 8.40 -7.83
N HIS A 236 -2.25 9.61 -8.18
CA HIS A 236 -3.68 9.89 -8.28
C HIS A 236 -4.37 8.96 -9.28
N ALA A 237 -3.75 8.70 -10.42
CA ALA A 237 -4.28 7.79 -11.43
C ALA A 237 -4.38 6.35 -10.91
N ARG A 238 -3.38 5.87 -10.16
CA ARG A 238 -3.43 4.55 -9.49
C ARG A 238 -4.55 4.46 -8.46
N GLN A 239 -4.71 5.47 -7.60
CA GLN A 239 -5.78 5.49 -6.60
C GLN A 239 -7.18 5.46 -7.25
N ASN A 240 -7.35 6.19 -8.34
CA ASN A 240 -8.62 6.26 -9.07
C ASN A 240 -8.85 5.06 -9.99
N GLY A 241 -7.90 4.11 -10.09
CA GLY A 241 -8.06 2.89 -10.89
C GLY A 241 -7.94 3.11 -12.39
N TRP A 242 -7.20 4.14 -12.82
CA TRP A 242 -7.00 4.46 -14.25
C TRP A 242 -6.05 3.49 -14.98
N LEU A 243 -5.46 2.52 -14.26
CA LEU A 243 -4.59 1.45 -14.79
C LEU A 243 -5.35 0.11 -14.91
N ARG A 244 -6.59 0.15 -15.41
CA ARG A 244 -7.43 -1.05 -15.48
C ARG A 244 -6.98 -2.00 -16.59
N LEU A 245 -6.55 -1.46 -17.73
CA LEU A 245 -6.17 -2.27 -18.90
C LEU A 245 -4.64 -2.40 -19.06
N THR A 246 -3.86 -1.48 -18.49
CA THR A 246 -2.40 -1.43 -18.66
C THR A 246 -1.71 -1.05 -17.35
N LYS A 247 -0.43 -1.40 -17.17
CA LYS A 247 0.37 -1.09 -15.95
C LYS A 247 1.21 0.20 -16.07
N ASP A 248 1.33 0.73 -17.28
CA ASP A 248 2.23 1.83 -17.61
C ASP A 248 1.47 3.02 -18.20
N PHE A 249 2.06 4.22 -18.13
CA PHE A 249 1.58 5.41 -18.84
C PHE A 249 2.48 5.80 -20.01
N TRP A 250 1.88 6.47 -20.99
CA TRP A 250 2.62 7.32 -21.92
C TRP A 250 3.06 8.60 -21.21
N SER A 251 4.32 8.99 -21.43
CA SER A 251 4.84 10.30 -21.06
C SER A 251 5.14 11.10 -22.32
N ARG A 252 4.90 12.41 -22.30
CA ARG A 252 5.48 13.29 -23.32
C ARG A 252 6.99 13.21 -23.26
N VAL A 253 7.59 13.09 -24.44
CA VAL A 253 9.03 13.07 -24.64
C VAL A 253 9.40 14.36 -25.37
N ASP A 254 10.21 15.19 -24.73
CA ASP A 254 10.63 16.47 -25.31
C ASP A 254 11.82 16.27 -26.29
N GLU A 255 12.58 15.18 -26.17
CA GLU A 255 13.62 14.73 -27.12
C GLU A 255 13.61 13.20 -27.32
N ILE A 256 13.49 12.75 -28.57
CA ILE A 256 13.33 11.32 -28.89
C ILE A 256 14.69 10.68 -29.21
N ASP A 257 15.18 9.81 -28.33
CA ASP A 257 16.26 8.86 -28.64
C ASP A 257 15.77 7.82 -29.68
N GLN A 258 16.65 7.38 -30.59
CA GLN A 258 16.37 6.36 -31.61
C GLN A 258 15.86 5.04 -31.00
N GLU A 259 16.31 4.67 -29.81
CA GLU A 259 15.85 3.44 -29.15
C GLU A 259 14.46 3.62 -28.51
N LEU A 260 14.17 4.81 -27.97
CA LEU A 260 12.82 5.18 -27.57
C LEU A 260 11.90 5.18 -28.80
N ALA A 261 12.27 5.80 -29.91
CA ALA A 261 11.44 5.91 -31.11
C ALA A 261 10.82 4.57 -31.55
N LYS A 262 11.59 3.47 -31.48
CA LYS A 262 11.11 2.11 -31.80
C LYS A 262 9.95 1.65 -30.91
N ASN A 263 10.01 1.95 -29.61
CA ASN A 263 8.97 1.61 -28.64
C ASN A 263 7.70 2.48 -28.78
N TYR A 264 7.84 3.71 -29.28
CA TYR A 264 6.73 4.65 -29.47
C TYR A 264 5.99 4.44 -30.80
N LEU A 265 6.69 3.90 -31.80
CA LEU A 265 6.14 3.57 -33.12
C LEU A 265 5.54 2.16 -33.20
N ASP A 266 5.66 1.34 -32.16
CA ASP A 266 5.02 0.01 -32.11
C ASP A 266 3.51 0.15 -31.88
N PRO A 267 2.65 -0.14 -32.88
CA PRO A 267 1.22 0.00 -32.77
C PRO A 267 0.56 -1.05 -31.86
N GLN A 268 1.28 -2.13 -31.50
CA GLN A 268 0.76 -3.16 -30.59
C GLN A 268 0.93 -2.79 -29.11
N LYS A 269 1.82 -1.82 -28.81
CA LYS A 269 2.05 -1.38 -27.44
C LYS A 269 0.97 -0.39 -27.03
N THR A 270 0.22 -0.75 -25.98
CA THR A 270 -0.84 0.10 -25.41
C THR A 270 -0.51 0.47 -23.97
N LYS A 271 -0.78 1.72 -23.62
CA LYS A 271 -0.61 2.28 -22.27
C LYS A 271 -1.73 3.28 -21.97
N ALA A 272 -1.92 3.64 -20.71
CA ALA A 272 -2.82 4.72 -20.35
C ALA A 272 -2.18 6.09 -20.66
N ALA A 273 -2.99 7.11 -20.95
CA ALA A 273 -2.54 8.47 -21.21
C ALA A 273 -3.23 9.45 -20.27
N ILE A 274 -2.45 10.30 -19.60
CA ILE A 274 -2.96 11.37 -18.74
C ILE A 274 -2.65 12.71 -19.38
N CYS A 275 -3.63 13.59 -19.42
CA CYS A 275 -3.51 14.93 -19.94
C CYS A 275 -3.32 15.94 -18.81
N CYS A 276 -2.28 16.75 -18.90
CA CYS A 276 -1.91 17.83 -17.99
C CYS A 276 -2.31 19.16 -18.61
N SER A 277 -2.92 20.07 -17.83
CA SER A 277 -3.25 21.41 -18.34
C SER A 277 -2.00 22.26 -18.57
N ASP A 278 -2.01 23.04 -19.64
CA ASP A 278 -0.98 24.06 -19.93
C ASP A 278 -1.08 25.28 -18.99
N SER A 279 -2.17 25.41 -18.22
CA SER A 279 -2.49 26.60 -17.43
C SER A 279 -2.04 26.46 -15.98
N PHE A 280 -1.06 27.27 -15.57
CA PHE A 280 -0.77 27.55 -14.17
C PHE A 280 -1.64 28.73 -13.70
N TYR A 281 -2.87 28.47 -13.27
CA TYR A 281 -3.68 29.47 -12.55
C TYR A 281 -4.36 28.84 -11.35
#